data_AF-A0A970F3E4-F1
#
_entry.id   AF-A0A970F3E4-F1
#
_cell.length_a   1.000
_cell.length_b   1.000
_cell.length_c   1.000
_cell.angle_alpha   90.00
_cell.angle_beta   90.00
_cell.angle_gamma   90.00
#
_symmetry.space_group_name_H-M   'P 1'
#
loop_
_entity.id
_entity.type
_entity.pdbx_description
1 polymer ?
#
loop_
_entity_poly.entity_id
_entity_poly.type
_entity_poly.pdbx_seq_one_letter_code
_entity_poly.pdbx_strand_id
1 'polypeptide(L)'
;MTLLQAKADQYLIQQKPTQWFLHSVYQKTFNLTNESNNQLILVARENAPYLPGGIYLPTPLFEPIYQGIEQLQWARLEEDWLRFKIGEKDVQVQLVPAYNPSLPQEASALLGKRIFLEKIQSLQQKTGFEIPLSSFAKKAPTPLAKQIVSLFSENQSEKQASLNYFLGRGPGLTTSGDDFLLGWLFINQLVFGSTKNDQLILEKHKVRTTQRMSVGTICIKHLKRDIVRTYFI
;
A
#
# COMPACT_ATOMS: atom_id res chain seq x y z
N MET A 1 12.68 -11.47 -33.14
CA MET A 1 12.71 -10.35 -32.18
C MET A 1 12.05 -10.84 -30.90
N THR A 2 12.74 -10.80 -29.76
CA THR A 2 12.13 -11.10 -28.46
C THR A 2 11.30 -9.90 -28.05
N LEU A 3 9.99 -10.07 -27.90
CA LEU A 3 9.12 -9.04 -27.37
C LEU A 3 9.49 -8.81 -25.90
N LEU A 4 9.94 -7.61 -25.56
CA LEU A 4 10.20 -7.25 -24.16
C LEU A 4 8.85 -7.04 -23.48
N GLN A 5 8.55 -7.87 -22.49
CA GLN A 5 7.31 -7.82 -21.72
C GLN A 5 7.56 -7.25 -20.33
N ALA A 6 6.56 -6.56 -19.79
CA ALA A 6 6.57 -6.04 -18.43
C ALA A 6 5.76 -6.93 -17.49
N LYS A 7 6.27 -7.15 -16.28
CA LYS A 7 5.56 -7.90 -15.25
C LYS A 7 4.57 -6.96 -14.56
N ALA A 8 3.34 -7.41 -14.36
CA ALA A 8 2.32 -6.60 -13.71
C ALA A 8 1.56 -7.39 -12.64
N ASP A 9 0.98 -6.64 -11.70
CA ASP A 9 -0.08 -7.14 -10.84
C ASP A 9 -1.24 -7.69 -11.70
N GLN A 10 -1.67 -8.92 -11.42
CA GLN A 10 -2.80 -9.55 -12.10
C GLN A 10 -4.07 -8.68 -12.04
N TYR A 11 -4.27 -7.91 -10.96
CA TYR A 11 -5.42 -7.03 -10.80
C TYR A 11 -5.49 -5.93 -11.88
N LEU A 12 -4.34 -5.45 -12.38
CA LEU A 12 -4.31 -4.38 -13.37
C LEU A 12 -4.77 -4.87 -14.74
N ILE A 13 -4.36 -6.07 -15.14
CA ILE A 13 -4.69 -6.66 -16.44
C ILE A 13 -6.21 -6.95 -16.57
N GLN A 14 -6.89 -7.09 -15.44
CA GLN A 14 -8.35 -7.32 -15.38
C GLN A 14 -9.17 -6.02 -15.34
N GLN A 15 -8.53 -4.85 -15.36
CA GLN A 15 -9.23 -3.57 -15.34
C GLN A 15 -9.90 -3.27 -16.68
N LYS A 16 -10.96 -2.45 -16.62
CA LYS A 16 -11.48 -1.80 -17.83
C LYS A 16 -10.42 -0.84 -18.39
N PRO A 17 -10.44 -0.59 -19.71
CA PRO A 17 -9.57 0.40 -20.31
C PRO A 17 -9.63 1.73 -19.55
N THR A 18 -8.47 2.22 -19.09
CA THR A 18 -8.39 3.39 -18.22
C THR A 18 -7.21 4.26 -18.63
N GLN A 19 -7.43 5.56 -18.67
CA GLN A 19 -6.38 6.54 -18.89
C GLN A 19 -5.79 7.01 -17.55
N TRP A 20 -4.48 7.18 -17.56
CA TRP A 20 -3.65 7.51 -16.43
C TRP A 20 -2.71 8.66 -16.77
N PHE A 21 -2.30 9.40 -15.76
CA PHE A 21 -1.45 10.59 -15.86
C PHE A 21 -0.31 10.50 -14.86
N LEU A 22 0.77 11.22 -15.12
CA LEU A 22 1.88 11.29 -14.18
C LEU A 22 1.42 11.93 -12.87
N HIS A 23 1.64 11.24 -11.75
CA HIS A 23 1.36 11.76 -10.42
C HIS A 23 2.64 12.24 -9.72
N SER A 24 3.67 11.41 -9.69
CA SER A 24 4.92 11.71 -8.98
C SER A 24 6.08 10.89 -9.53
N VAL A 25 7.28 11.47 -9.52
CA VAL A 25 8.53 10.83 -9.97
C VAL A 25 9.50 10.71 -8.80
N TYR A 26 10.16 9.56 -8.71
CA TYR A 26 11.22 9.26 -7.72
C TYR A 26 12.43 8.67 -8.44
N GLN A 27 13.58 8.63 -7.77
CA GLN A 27 14.87 8.24 -8.39
C GLN A 27 14.84 6.99 -9.30
N LYS A 28 13.99 6.00 -9.01
CA LYS A 28 13.91 4.73 -9.78
C LYS A 28 12.48 4.27 -10.07
N THR A 29 11.48 5.11 -9.80
CA THR A 29 10.08 4.76 -9.97
C THR A 29 9.26 5.99 -10.31
N PHE A 30 8.08 5.80 -10.86
CA PHE A 30 7.10 6.87 -10.98
C PHE A 30 5.71 6.29 -10.71
N ASN A 31 4.81 7.16 -10.26
CA ASN A 31 3.42 6.80 -10.03
C ASN A 31 2.56 7.42 -11.13
N LEU A 32 1.63 6.62 -11.63
CA LEU A 32 0.55 7.07 -12.48
C LEU A 32 -0.75 7.13 -11.69
N THR A 33 -1.62 8.11 -11.98
CA THR A 33 -2.93 8.27 -11.36
C THR A 33 -4.03 8.33 -12.40
N ASN A 34 -5.23 7.87 -12.07
CA ASN A 34 -6.39 8.06 -12.94
C ASN A 34 -6.92 9.50 -12.87
N GLU A 35 -7.87 9.87 -13.74
CA GLU A 35 -8.48 11.21 -13.79
C GLU A 35 -9.06 11.66 -12.44
N SER A 36 -9.63 10.72 -11.68
CA SER A 36 -10.23 11.00 -10.37
C SER A 36 -9.24 11.12 -9.22
N ASN A 37 -7.93 11.03 -9.48
CA ASN A 37 -6.85 11.09 -8.49
C ASN A 37 -6.99 10.12 -7.31
N ASN A 38 -7.65 8.98 -7.54
CA ASN A 38 -8.05 8.10 -6.46
C ASN A 38 -7.41 6.70 -6.58
N GLN A 39 -6.80 6.37 -7.71
CA GLN A 39 -6.06 5.14 -7.91
C GLN A 39 -4.64 5.48 -8.33
N LEU A 40 -3.71 4.62 -7.97
CA LEU A 40 -2.32 4.76 -8.39
C LEU A 40 -1.78 3.44 -8.90
N ILE A 41 -0.95 3.55 -9.91
CA ILE A 41 -0.10 2.48 -10.43
C ILE A 41 1.34 2.90 -10.16
N LEU A 42 2.10 2.01 -9.53
CA LEU A 42 3.54 2.17 -9.45
C LEU A 42 4.17 1.61 -10.73
N VAL A 43 5.02 2.37 -11.39
CA VAL A 43 5.89 1.86 -12.46
C VAL A 43 7.34 1.85 -11.98
N ALA A 44 7.97 0.70 -12.05
CA ALA A 44 9.31 0.44 -11.54
C ALA A 44 10.13 -0.42 -12.51
N ARG A 45 11.43 -0.56 -12.22
CA ARG A 45 12.30 -1.54 -12.90
C ARG A 45 12.01 -2.96 -12.41
N GLU A 46 12.26 -3.95 -13.25
CA GLU A 46 12.01 -5.37 -12.96
C GLU A 46 12.72 -5.95 -11.73
N ASN A 47 13.77 -5.29 -11.23
CA ASN A 47 14.51 -5.70 -10.04
C ASN A 47 14.00 -5.05 -8.74
N ALA A 48 12.97 -4.22 -8.80
CA ALA A 48 12.32 -3.65 -7.62
C ALA A 48 11.41 -4.69 -6.93
N PRO A 49 11.21 -4.61 -5.61
CA PRO A 49 10.23 -5.44 -4.91
C PRO A 49 8.82 -5.31 -5.50
N TYR A 50 8.09 -6.42 -5.60
CA TYR A 50 6.70 -6.42 -6.04
C TYR A 50 5.78 -5.78 -4.99
N LEU A 51 4.93 -4.87 -5.45
CA LEU A 51 3.99 -4.09 -4.65
C LEU A 51 2.61 -4.12 -5.32
N PRO A 52 1.51 -4.12 -4.55
CA PRO A 52 0.16 -4.08 -5.12
C PRO A 52 -0.02 -2.90 -6.10
N GLY A 53 -0.64 -3.17 -7.25
CA GLY A 53 -0.81 -2.20 -8.32
C GLY A 53 0.50 -1.81 -9.04
N GLY A 54 1.53 -2.66 -8.98
CA GLY A 54 2.84 -2.39 -9.59
C GLY A 54 2.99 -2.96 -11.01
N ILE A 55 3.65 -2.18 -11.87
CA ILE A 55 4.10 -2.55 -13.22
C ILE A 55 5.64 -2.44 -13.26
N TYR A 56 6.28 -3.49 -13.75
CA TYR A 56 7.71 -3.71 -13.65
C TYR A 56 8.30 -3.88 -15.04
N LEU A 57 8.98 -2.85 -15.50
CA LEU A 57 9.56 -2.76 -16.84
C LEU A 57 11.00 -3.31 -16.85
N PRO A 58 11.36 -4.13 -17.86
CA PRO A 58 12.76 -4.40 -18.18
C PRO A 58 13.53 -3.10 -18.41
N THR A 59 14.81 -3.08 -18.06
CA THR A 59 15.64 -1.85 -18.16
C THR A 59 15.63 -1.21 -19.56
N PRO A 60 15.70 -1.96 -20.68
CA PRO A 60 15.62 -1.38 -22.03
C PRO A 60 14.29 -0.67 -22.34
N LEU A 61 13.20 -1.03 -21.65
CA LEU A 61 11.91 -0.34 -21.76
C LEU A 61 11.78 0.80 -20.74
N PHE A 62 12.29 0.60 -19.52
CA PHE A 62 12.18 1.59 -18.44
C PHE A 62 12.96 2.87 -18.75
N GLU A 63 14.23 2.77 -19.15
CA GLU A 63 15.10 3.97 -19.27
C GLU A 63 14.56 5.00 -20.27
N PRO A 64 14.13 4.64 -21.49
CA PRO A 64 13.58 5.63 -22.42
C PRO A 64 12.29 6.28 -21.94
N ILE A 65 11.40 5.51 -21.28
CA ILE A 65 10.16 6.02 -20.70
C ILE A 65 10.46 6.98 -19.56
N TYR A 66 11.36 6.58 -18.65
CA TYR A 66 11.72 7.34 -17.46
C TYR A 66 12.43 8.65 -17.82
N GLN A 67 13.35 8.64 -18.80
CA GLN A 67 14.04 9.85 -19.27
C GLN A 67 13.08 10.86 -19.91
N GLY A 68 12.01 10.40 -20.55
CA GLY A 68 11.00 11.25 -21.17
C GLY A 68 9.80 11.56 -20.25
N ILE A 69 9.80 11.08 -19.00
CA ILE A 69 8.57 11.01 -18.20
C ILE A 69 7.92 12.38 -17.94
N GLU A 70 8.71 13.45 -17.88
CA GLU A 70 8.20 14.82 -17.71
C GLU A 70 7.36 15.30 -18.91
N GLN A 71 7.52 14.67 -20.08
CA GLN A 71 6.73 14.93 -21.29
C GLN A 71 5.58 13.93 -21.46
N LEU A 72 5.29 13.11 -20.44
CA LEU A 72 4.17 12.17 -20.47
C LEU A 72 2.85 12.95 -20.54
N GLN A 73 2.12 12.80 -21.64
CA GLN A 73 0.79 13.37 -21.80
C GLN A 73 -0.26 12.46 -21.14
N TRP A 74 -0.17 11.16 -21.41
CA TRP A 74 -1.03 10.14 -20.82
C TRP A 74 -0.40 8.75 -20.94
N ALA A 75 -0.85 7.85 -20.07
CA ALA A 75 -0.67 6.42 -20.22
C ALA A 75 -2.03 5.73 -20.26
N ARG A 76 -2.24 4.77 -21.15
CA ARG A 76 -3.52 4.07 -21.30
C ARG A 76 -3.31 2.58 -21.11
N LEU A 77 -4.02 2.04 -20.12
CA LEU A 77 -4.09 0.62 -19.87
C LEU A 77 -5.26 0.06 -20.66
N GLU A 78 -5.01 -0.88 -21.56
CA GLU A 78 -6.00 -1.55 -22.41
C GLU A 78 -5.70 -3.05 -22.38
N GLU A 79 -6.54 -3.84 -21.70
CA GLU A 79 -6.33 -5.29 -21.56
C GLU A 79 -4.94 -5.62 -20.97
N ASP A 80 -4.08 -6.29 -21.74
CA ASP A 80 -2.70 -6.61 -21.40
C ASP A 80 -1.68 -5.62 -21.99
N TRP A 81 -2.10 -4.42 -22.39
CA TRP A 81 -1.21 -3.39 -22.94
C TRP A 81 -1.21 -2.10 -22.13
N LEU A 82 -0.01 -1.56 -21.92
CA LEU A 82 0.19 -0.21 -21.42
C LEU A 82 0.82 0.64 -22.52
N ARG A 83 0.12 1.68 -22.94
CA ARG A 83 0.56 2.63 -23.96
C ARG A 83 0.93 3.95 -23.33
N PHE A 84 2.07 4.52 -23.66
CA PHE A 84 2.52 5.83 -23.21
C PHE A 84 2.60 6.80 -24.38
N LYS A 85 2.01 7.98 -24.23
CA LYS A 85 2.24 9.12 -25.13
C LYS A 85 3.22 10.08 -24.48
N ILE A 86 4.46 10.10 -24.97
CA ILE A 86 5.58 10.87 -24.41
C ILE A 86 6.10 11.83 -25.48
N GLY A 87 5.71 13.10 -25.40
CA GLY A 87 5.90 14.05 -26.50
C GLY A 87 5.32 13.48 -27.80
N GLU A 88 6.13 13.42 -28.86
CA GLU A 88 5.74 12.85 -30.15
C GLU A 88 5.77 11.31 -30.18
N LYS A 89 6.39 10.66 -29.18
CA LYS A 89 6.61 9.21 -29.18
C LYS A 89 5.41 8.45 -28.59
N ASP A 90 5.09 7.33 -29.23
CA ASP A 90 4.15 6.34 -28.73
C ASP A 90 4.91 5.06 -28.36
N VAL A 91 4.87 4.70 -27.08
CA VAL A 91 5.54 3.50 -26.55
C VAL A 91 4.48 2.50 -26.09
N GLN A 92 4.56 1.27 -26.58
CA GLN A 92 3.63 0.20 -26.19
C GLN A 92 4.39 -0.89 -25.45
N VAL A 93 3.81 -1.33 -24.34
CA VAL A 93 4.38 -2.36 -23.48
C VAL A 93 3.32 -3.43 -23.24
N GLN A 94 3.64 -4.67 -23.57
CA GLN A 94 2.79 -5.80 -23.19
C GLN A 94 3.02 -6.14 -21.72
N LEU A 95 1.94 -6.28 -20.97
CA LEU A 95 1.91 -6.67 -19.58
C LEU A 95 1.66 -8.18 -19.47
N VAL A 96 2.42 -8.84 -18.61
CA VAL A 96 2.20 -10.24 -18.23
C VAL A 96 1.88 -10.33 -16.73
N PRO A 97 0.84 -11.08 -16.33
CA PRO A 97 0.50 -11.25 -14.93
C PRO A 97 1.63 -12.03 -14.26
N ALA A 98 2.29 -11.43 -13.28
CA ALA A 98 3.47 -12.03 -12.63
C ALA A 98 3.22 -12.39 -11.16
N TYR A 99 2.29 -11.72 -10.50
CA TYR A 99 1.95 -11.97 -9.10
C TYR A 99 0.51 -11.56 -8.82
N ASN A 100 -0.05 -12.16 -7.78
CA ASN A 100 -1.30 -11.76 -7.18
C ASN A 100 -1.05 -11.42 -5.70
N PRO A 101 -1.22 -10.16 -5.27
CA PRO A 101 -1.01 -9.77 -3.88
C PRO A 101 -2.13 -10.21 -2.92
N SER A 102 -3.04 -11.10 -3.32
CA SER A 102 -4.07 -11.65 -2.43
C SER A 102 -3.45 -12.49 -1.29
N LEU A 103 -3.99 -12.33 -0.09
CA LEU A 103 -3.68 -13.23 1.03
C LEU A 103 -4.36 -14.59 0.80
N PRO A 104 -3.63 -15.71 0.90
CA PRO A 104 -4.24 -17.03 0.88
C PRO A 104 -5.22 -17.18 2.05
N GLN A 105 -6.39 -17.77 1.79
CA GLN A 105 -7.49 -17.88 2.75
C GLN A 105 -7.25 -18.92 3.87
N GLU A 106 -6.17 -19.71 3.79
CA GLU A 106 -5.87 -20.77 4.74
C GLU A 106 -5.01 -20.28 5.91
N ALA A 107 -5.64 -20.02 7.06
CA ALA A 107 -4.95 -19.75 8.31
C ALA A 107 -5.00 -20.98 9.25
N SER A 108 -4.06 -21.90 9.10
CA SER A 108 -3.67 -22.80 10.19
C SER A 108 -2.23 -22.49 10.62
N ALA A 109 -2.07 -21.51 11.51
CA ALA A 109 -0.75 -20.98 11.88
C ALA A 109 -0.54 -20.85 13.41
N LEU A 110 -1.19 -21.68 14.21
CA LEU A 110 -1.00 -21.66 15.68
C LEU A 110 0.47 -21.91 16.08
N LEU A 111 1.18 -22.80 15.37
CA LEU A 111 2.60 -23.08 15.63
C LEU A 111 3.51 -21.90 15.22
N GLY A 112 3.20 -21.26 14.10
CA GLY A 112 3.94 -20.08 13.60
C GLY A 112 3.79 -18.86 14.51
N LYS A 113 2.63 -18.69 15.17
CA LYS A 113 2.38 -17.57 16.09
C LYS A 113 3.35 -17.54 17.27
N ARG A 114 3.62 -18.68 17.91
CA ARG A 114 4.53 -18.72 19.07
C ARG A 114 5.96 -18.36 18.66
N ILE A 115 6.48 -19.00 17.61
CA ILE A 115 7.83 -18.74 17.08
C ILE A 115 7.97 -17.28 16.65
N PHE A 116 6.94 -16.74 16.00
CA PHE A 116 6.88 -15.33 15.60
C PHE A 116 6.96 -14.39 16.82
N LEU A 117 6.14 -14.62 17.85
CA LEU A 117 6.14 -13.80 19.07
C LEU A 117 7.47 -13.89 19.82
N GLU A 118 8.05 -15.08 19.97
CA GLU A 118 9.38 -15.28 20.56
C GLU A 118 10.44 -14.51 19.78
N LYS A 119 10.39 -14.56 18.44
CA LYS A 119 11.32 -13.81 17.60
C LYS A 119 11.16 -12.31 17.80
N ILE A 120 9.94 -11.77 17.77
CA ILE A 120 9.67 -10.34 18.01
C ILE A 120 10.18 -9.90 19.40
N GLN A 121 9.96 -10.72 20.44
CA GLN A 121 10.43 -10.44 21.80
C GLN A 121 11.96 -10.37 21.90
N SER A 122 12.69 -11.09 21.03
CA SER A 122 14.16 -11.04 20.98
C SER A 122 14.72 -9.80 20.27
N LEU A 123 13.92 -9.09 19.45
CA LEU A 123 14.40 -8.00 18.60
C LEU A 123 14.55 -6.68 19.38
N GLN A 124 15.79 -6.18 19.48
CA GLN A 124 16.14 -4.92 20.14
C GLN A 124 16.25 -3.73 19.19
N GLN A 125 16.07 -3.95 17.89
CA GLN A 125 16.08 -2.89 16.88
C GLN A 125 15.00 -1.87 17.21
N LYS A 126 15.37 -0.59 17.16
CA LYS A 126 14.43 0.51 17.34
C LYS A 126 13.46 0.59 16.16
N THR A 127 12.21 0.85 16.49
CA THR A 127 11.14 1.21 15.54
C THR A 127 11.15 2.71 15.32
N GLY A 128 10.34 3.22 14.38
CA GLY A 128 10.16 4.65 14.20
C GLY A 128 9.41 5.36 15.35
N PHE A 129 9.03 4.64 16.41
CA PHE A 129 8.63 5.24 17.69
C PHE A 129 9.81 5.42 18.67
N GLU A 130 11.05 5.18 18.22
CA GLU A 130 12.28 5.23 19.03
C GLU A 130 12.33 4.22 20.17
N ILE A 131 11.50 3.20 20.13
CA ILE A 131 11.50 2.09 21.09
C ILE A 131 11.85 0.76 20.40
N PRO A 132 12.44 -0.20 21.13
CA PRO A 132 12.71 -1.54 20.61
C PRO A 132 11.43 -2.24 20.13
N LEU A 133 11.50 -2.98 19.02
CA LEU A 133 10.38 -3.75 18.49
C LEU A 133 9.82 -4.76 19.53
N SER A 134 10.69 -5.35 20.35
CA SER A 134 10.27 -6.21 21.46
C SER A 134 9.31 -5.55 22.45
N SER A 135 9.29 -4.22 22.53
CA SER A 135 8.38 -3.47 23.40
C SER A 135 6.91 -3.63 23.01
N PHE A 136 6.62 -3.94 21.74
CA PHE A 136 5.27 -4.22 21.27
C PHE A 136 4.75 -5.60 21.74
N ALA A 137 5.65 -6.52 22.06
CA ALA A 137 5.31 -7.88 22.50
C ALA A 137 5.47 -8.08 24.03
N LYS A 138 6.01 -7.09 24.74
CA LYS A 138 6.15 -7.12 26.20
C LYS A 138 4.83 -6.69 26.84
N LYS A 139 4.36 -7.45 27.84
CA LYS A 139 3.18 -7.13 28.65
C LYS A 139 3.39 -5.93 29.60
N ALA A 140 4.58 -5.35 29.64
CA ALA A 140 4.89 -4.24 30.53
C ALA A 140 4.05 -3.01 30.15
N PRO A 141 3.45 -2.30 31.12
CA PRO A 141 2.65 -1.11 30.85
C PRO A 141 3.56 0.02 30.39
N THR A 142 3.72 0.17 29.08
CA THR A 142 4.38 1.33 28.48
C THR A 142 3.30 2.35 28.05
N PRO A 143 3.63 3.64 27.94
CA PRO A 143 2.71 4.62 27.36
C PRO A 143 2.19 4.17 26.00
N LEU A 144 3.06 3.59 25.16
CA LEU A 144 2.66 3.04 23.87
C LEU A 144 1.67 1.87 24.02
N ALA A 145 1.97 0.89 24.89
CA ALA A 145 1.09 -0.26 25.10
C ALA A 145 -0.32 0.19 25.53
N LYS A 146 -0.41 1.21 26.38
CA LYS A 146 -1.71 1.82 26.74
C LYS A 146 -2.44 2.35 25.52
N GLN A 147 -1.77 3.09 24.64
CA GLN A 147 -2.39 3.63 23.42
C GLN A 147 -2.82 2.51 22.46
N ILE A 148 -2.03 1.44 22.31
CA ILE A 148 -2.40 0.29 21.49
C ILE A 148 -3.67 -0.38 22.04
N VAL A 149 -3.74 -0.63 23.35
CA VAL A 149 -4.93 -1.21 23.99
C VAL A 149 -6.15 -0.30 23.82
N SER A 150 -5.99 1.01 24.00
CA SER A 150 -7.07 1.98 23.87
C SER A 150 -7.61 2.14 22.45
N LEU A 151 -6.87 1.74 21.40
CA LEU A 151 -7.44 1.63 20.04
C LEU A 151 -8.57 0.60 19.95
N PHE A 152 -8.56 -0.42 20.81
CA PHE A 152 -9.62 -1.44 20.91
C PHE A 152 -10.70 -1.08 21.94
N SER A 153 -10.63 0.08 22.60
CA SER A 153 -11.63 0.49 23.61
C SER A 153 -12.98 0.78 22.96
N GLU A 154 -14.08 0.36 23.59
CA GLU A 154 -15.44 0.77 23.20
C GLU A 154 -15.72 2.24 23.55
N ASN A 155 -14.92 2.83 24.46
CA ASN A 155 -15.02 4.25 24.80
C ASN A 155 -14.43 5.11 23.67
N GLN A 156 -15.29 5.85 22.97
CA GLN A 156 -14.92 6.71 21.85
C GLN A 156 -13.90 7.79 22.22
N SER A 157 -13.96 8.35 23.43
CA SER A 157 -13.02 9.38 23.88
C SER A 157 -11.60 8.82 24.05
N GLU A 158 -11.47 7.64 24.68
CA GLU A 158 -10.19 6.95 24.86
C GLU A 158 -9.58 6.55 23.51
N LYS A 159 -10.40 5.95 22.64
CA LYS A 159 -10.01 5.58 21.28
C LYS A 159 -9.56 6.81 20.50
N GLN A 160 -10.29 7.92 20.58
CA GLN A 160 -9.93 9.16 19.89
C GLN A 160 -8.61 9.75 20.41
N ALA A 161 -8.36 9.70 21.71
CA ALA A 161 -7.08 10.11 22.28
C ALA A 161 -5.93 9.26 21.74
N SER A 162 -6.11 7.95 21.60
CA SER A 162 -5.10 7.06 21.01
C SER A 162 -4.87 7.31 19.53
N LEU A 163 -5.92 7.56 18.75
CA LEU A 163 -5.75 7.97 17.35
C LEU A 163 -4.92 9.25 17.24
N ASN A 164 -5.21 10.26 18.07
CA ASN A 164 -4.46 11.50 18.07
C ASN A 164 -3.00 11.31 18.52
N TYR A 165 -2.73 10.33 19.38
CA TYR A 165 -1.36 9.97 19.77
C TYR A 165 -0.53 9.44 18.60
N PHE A 166 -1.13 8.59 17.75
CA PHE A 166 -0.43 7.97 16.63
C PHE A 166 -0.34 8.86 15.40
N LEU A 167 -1.41 9.59 15.06
CA LEU A 167 -1.48 10.35 13.82
C LEU A 167 -0.31 11.35 13.68
N GLY A 168 0.55 11.13 12.68
CA GLY A 168 1.68 12.03 12.37
C GLY A 168 2.88 11.89 13.30
N ARG A 169 2.92 10.84 14.12
CA ARG A 169 4.01 10.60 15.06
C ARG A 169 5.10 9.74 14.43
N GLY A 170 6.36 10.12 14.62
CA GLY A 170 7.53 9.37 14.16
C GLY A 170 8.16 9.97 12.90
N PRO A 171 9.35 9.49 12.50
CA PRO A 171 10.06 9.97 11.32
C PRO A 171 9.40 9.45 10.03
N GLY A 172 9.72 10.09 8.92
CA GLY A 172 9.28 9.69 7.58
C GLY A 172 8.22 10.61 6.97
N LEU A 173 8.01 10.44 5.66
CA LEU A 173 7.04 11.22 4.89
C LEU A 173 5.62 10.64 5.05
N THR A 174 5.50 9.32 5.21
CA THR A 174 4.44 8.68 6.01
C THR A 174 5.04 8.43 7.38
N THR A 175 4.45 9.01 8.43
CA THR A 175 5.03 8.87 9.76
C THR A 175 4.77 7.46 10.28
N SER A 176 5.65 6.95 11.14
CA SER A 176 5.52 5.58 11.68
C SER A 176 4.18 5.33 12.40
N GLY A 177 3.57 6.37 12.96
CA GLY A 177 2.24 6.33 13.54
C GLY A 177 1.13 6.18 12.51
N ASP A 178 1.24 6.84 11.35
CA ASP A 178 0.28 6.65 10.26
C ASP A 178 0.40 5.23 9.68
N ASP A 179 1.64 4.73 9.46
CA ASP A 179 1.89 3.36 9.00
C ASP A 179 1.36 2.31 9.99
N PHE A 180 1.54 2.55 11.30
CA PHE A 180 0.99 1.69 12.34
C PHE A 180 -0.54 1.67 12.31
N LEU A 181 -1.19 2.83 12.19
CA LEU A 181 -2.66 2.91 12.11
C LEU A 181 -3.21 2.22 10.87
N LEU A 182 -2.52 2.33 9.72
CA LEU A 182 -2.88 1.61 8.50
C LEU A 182 -2.77 0.09 8.68
N GLY A 183 -1.69 -0.39 9.29
CA GLY A 183 -1.53 -1.80 9.64
C GLY A 183 -2.58 -2.29 10.64
N TRP A 184 -2.91 -1.48 11.65
CA TRP A 184 -3.96 -1.78 12.62
C TRP A 184 -5.33 -1.87 11.94
N LEU A 185 -5.69 -0.90 11.10
CA LEU A 185 -6.93 -0.92 10.31
C LEU A 185 -7.03 -2.19 9.47
N PHE A 186 -5.94 -2.55 8.82
CA PHE A 186 -5.89 -3.73 7.98
C PHE A 186 -6.18 -5.01 8.77
N ILE A 187 -5.50 -5.21 9.90
CA ILE A 187 -5.76 -6.36 10.77
C ILE A 187 -7.18 -6.33 11.33
N ASN A 188 -7.67 -5.16 11.73
CA ASN A 188 -9.04 -5.01 12.25
C ASN A 188 -10.07 -5.42 11.20
N GLN A 189 -9.89 -4.98 9.94
CA GLN A 189 -10.76 -5.35 8.82
C GLN A 189 -10.71 -6.86 8.53
N LEU A 190 -9.53 -7.49 8.63
CA LEU A 190 -9.39 -8.93 8.40
C LEU A 190 -10.02 -9.77 9.52
N VAL A 191 -9.90 -9.35 10.78
CA VAL A 191 -10.31 -10.15 11.94
C VAL A 191 -11.77 -9.92 12.31
N PHE A 192 -12.25 -8.68 12.23
CA PHE A 192 -13.56 -8.27 12.74
C PHE A 192 -14.51 -7.75 11.65
N GLY A 193 -14.07 -7.71 10.39
CA GLY A 193 -14.81 -7.06 9.31
C GLY A 193 -14.74 -5.53 9.40
N SER A 194 -15.50 -4.83 8.54
CA SER A 194 -15.50 -3.37 8.58
C SER A 194 -16.27 -2.85 9.79
N THR A 195 -15.65 -1.97 10.56
CA THR A 195 -16.25 -1.37 11.76
C THR A 195 -16.52 0.12 11.57
N LYS A 196 -17.41 0.70 12.38
CA LYS A 196 -17.57 2.18 12.47
C LYS A 196 -16.24 2.89 12.75
N ASN A 197 -15.27 2.19 13.38
CA ASN A 197 -13.95 2.74 13.69
C ASN A 197 -13.09 2.95 12.43
N ASP A 198 -13.31 2.17 11.37
CA ASP A 198 -12.55 2.30 10.13
C ASP A 198 -12.82 3.65 9.47
N GLN A 199 -14.06 4.15 9.59
CA GLN A 199 -14.48 5.43 9.00
C GLN A 199 -13.74 6.61 9.65
N LEU A 200 -13.60 6.63 10.98
CA LEU A 200 -12.93 7.72 11.70
C LEU A 200 -11.45 7.85 11.32
N ILE A 201 -10.74 6.73 11.17
CA ILE A 201 -9.33 6.76 10.76
C ILE A 201 -9.22 7.14 9.29
N LEU A 202 -10.07 6.59 8.42
CA LEU A 202 -10.10 6.93 7.00
C LEU A 202 -10.42 8.43 6.78
N GLU A 203 -11.31 9.02 7.57
CA GLU A 203 -11.62 10.45 7.52
C GLU A 203 -10.43 11.30 7.95
N LYS A 204 -9.80 10.98 9.09
CA LYS A 204 -8.61 11.71 9.56
C LYS A 204 -7.41 11.56 8.63
N HIS A 205 -7.25 10.38 8.02
CA HIS A 205 -6.20 10.13 7.06
C HIS A 205 -6.46 10.86 5.73
N LYS A 206 -7.71 10.89 5.24
CA LYS A 206 -8.11 11.64 4.04
C LYS A 206 -7.75 13.13 4.15
N VAL A 207 -8.05 13.75 5.29
CA VAL A 207 -7.74 15.18 5.56
C VAL A 207 -6.24 15.47 5.46
N ARG A 208 -5.37 14.51 5.81
CA ARG A 208 -3.90 14.67 5.75
C ARG A 208 -3.28 14.28 4.41
N THR A 209 -3.83 13.29 3.72
CA THR A 209 -3.33 12.86 2.40
C THR A 209 -3.58 13.89 1.30
N THR A 210 -4.50 14.83 1.48
CA THR A 210 -4.58 16.04 0.64
C THR A 210 -3.36 16.95 0.79
N GLN A 211 -2.47 16.72 1.77
CA GLN A 211 -1.26 17.49 1.99
C GLN A 211 0.05 16.70 1.86
N ARG A 212 0.10 15.37 2.13
CA ARG A 212 1.33 14.55 1.99
C ARG A 212 1.05 13.07 1.67
N MET A 213 1.47 12.64 0.47
CA MET A 213 1.71 11.26 -0.03
C MET A 213 0.60 10.19 -0.07
N SER A 214 0.75 9.26 -1.03
CA SER A 214 -0.33 8.49 -1.61
C SER A 214 -0.11 6.95 -1.71
N VAL A 215 0.93 6.40 -1.06
CA VAL A 215 1.22 4.94 -1.13
C VAL A 215 0.23 4.11 -0.29
N GLY A 216 -0.20 4.60 0.88
CA GLY A 216 -1.11 3.87 1.77
C GLY A 216 -2.53 3.65 1.21
N THR A 217 -3.00 4.53 0.33
CA THR A 217 -4.34 4.45 -0.28
C THR A 217 -4.49 3.27 -1.25
N ILE A 218 -3.38 2.85 -1.89
CA ILE A 218 -3.36 1.74 -2.84
C ILE A 218 -3.62 0.41 -2.13
N CYS A 219 -2.98 0.20 -0.98
CA CYS A 219 -3.12 -1.03 -0.20
C CYS A 219 -4.56 -1.21 0.28
N ILE A 220 -5.19 -0.16 0.83
CA ILE A 220 -6.56 -0.25 1.36
C ILE A 220 -7.60 -0.48 0.24
N LYS A 221 -7.40 0.09 -0.96
CA LYS A 221 -8.38 -0.03 -2.06
C LYS A 221 -8.38 -1.41 -2.71
N HIS A 222 -7.23 -2.06 -2.84
CA HIS A 222 -7.17 -3.45 -3.36
C HIS A 222 -7.89 -4.41 -2.40
N LEU A 223 -7.81 -4.16 -1.09
CA LEU A 223 -8.45 -5.00 -0.07
C LEU A 223 -9.98 -4.88 -0.01
N LYS A 224 -10.54 -3.71 -0.32
CA LYS A 224 -12.01 -3.54 -0.36
C LYS A 224 -12.68 -4.37 -1.45
N ARG A 225 -11.98 -4.77 -2.51
CA ARG A 225 -12.61 -5.43 -3.66
C ARG A 225 -12.67 -6.94 -3.50
N ASP A 226 -11.71 -7.53 -2.79
CA ASP A 226 -11.66 -8.98 -2.57
C ASP A 226 -12.45 -9.43 -1.33
N ILE A 227 -12.66 -8.56 -0.33
CA ILE A 227 -13.45 -8.90 0.87
C ILE A 227 -14.96 -8.72 0.66
N VAL A 228 -15.38 -7.84 -0.27
CA VAL A 228 -16.82 -7.53 -0.49
C VAL A 228 -17.53 -8.57 -1.37
N ARG A 229 -16.82 -9.55 -1.97
CA ARG A 229 -17.43 -10.55 -2.86
C ARG A 229 -17.68 -11.95 -2.28
N THR A 230 -17.30 -12.23 -1.02
CA THR A 230 -17.33 -13.62 -0.53
C THR A 230 -17.98 -13.82 0.85
N TYR A 231 -18.58 -12.78 1.45
CA TYR A 231 -19.28 -12.94 2.74
C TYR A 231 -20.70 -12.35 2.78
N PHE A 232 -21.32 -12.14 1.60
CA PHE A 232 -22.73 -11.80 1.48
C PHE A 232 -23.43 -12.68 0.42
N ILE A 233 -23.46 -13.99 0.68
CA ILE A 233 -24.65 -14.87 0.57
C ILE A 233 -24.58 -15.83 1.75
#